data_AF-A0A972QTR7-F1
#
_entry.id   AF-A0A972QTR7-F1
#
_cell.length_a   1.000
_cell.length_b   1.000
_cell.length_c   1.000
_cell.angle_alpha   90.00
_cell.angle_beta   90.00
_cell.angle_gamma   90.00
#
_symmetry.space_group_name_H-M   'P 1'
#
loop_
_entity.id
_entity.type
_entity.pdbx_description
1 polymer ?
#
loop_
_entity_poly.entity_id
_entity_poly.type
_entity_poly.pdbx_seq_one_letter_code
_entity_poly.pdbx_strand_id
1 'polypeptide(L)'
;MMISYYEDIRIGEKRKSGDFVVDKDQIIRYAEQWDPQPFHLDEAVANTSIFKGLIASSTHTIAIAFRLLNQAWADLPVVGGAGLGRSKISCP
;
A
#
# COMPACT_ATOMS: atom_id res chain seq x y z
N MET A 1 20.15 15.74 -2.81
CA MET A 1 19.24 15.28 -3.87
C MET A 1 18.76 16.52 -4.62
N MET A 2 18.87 16.54 -5.95
CA MET A 2 18.32 17.64 -6.75
C MET A 2 16.82 17.41 -6.88
N ILE A 3 16.03 18.42 -6.55
CA ILE A 3 14.57 18.37 -6.67
C ILE A 3 14.20 18.58 -8.13
N SER A 4 13.34 17.71 -8.67
CA SER A 4 12.77 17.84 -10.01
C SER A 4 11.36 18.43 -9.92
N TYR A 5 10.97 19.19 -10.95
CA TYR A 5 9.65 19.79 -11.05
C TYR A 5 8.83 19.16 -12.19
N TYR A 6 7.59 19.62 -12.37
CA TYR A 6 6.67 19.06 -13.35
C TYR A 6 7.25 19.09 -14.77
N GLU A 7 7.93 20.18 -15.13
CA GLU A 7 8.58 20.40 -16.42
C GLU A 7 9.76 19.44 -16.71
N ASP A 8 10.31 18.79 -15.69
CA ASP A 8 11.42 17.84 -15.84
C ASP A 8 10.93 16.42 -16.18
N ILE A 9 9.63 16.14 -16.01
CA ILE A 9 9.03 14.82 -16.24
C ILE A 9 8.83 14.58 -17.72
N ARG A 10 9.35 13.45 -18.22
CA ARG A 10 9.17 13.06 -19.63
C ARG A 10 8.02 12.07 -19.79
N ILE A 11 7.18 12.28 -20.80
CA ILE A 11 6.13 11.31 -21.15
C ILE A 11 6.78 9.95 -21.44
N GLY A 12 6.30 8.91 -20.76
CA GLY A 12 6.83 7.56 -20.87
C GLY A 12 8.06 7.27 -19.98
N GLU A 13 8.50 8.22 -19.15
CA GLU A 13 9.52 7.98 -18.13
C GLU A 13 9.11 6.85 -17.19
N LYS A 14 10.04 5.94 -16.93
CA LYS A 14 9.85 4.82 -16.01
C LYS A 14 11.00 4.80 -15.03
N ARG A 15 10.68 4.61 -13.75
CA ARG A 15 11.66 4.44 -12.68
C ARG A 15 11.46 3.09 -12.03
N LYS A 16 12.56 2.42 -11.71
CA LYS A 16 12.54 1.14 -11.03
C LYS A 16 12.39 1.40 -9.53
N SER A 17 11.39 0.79 -8.90
CA SER A 17 11.28 0.76 -7.44
C SER A 17 12.20 -0.30 -6.84
N GLY A 18 12.44 -0.20 -5.53
CA GLY A 18 12.93 -1.33 -4.77
C GLY A 18 11.86 -2.43 -4.63
N ASP A 19 12.27 -3.53 -4.01
CA ASP A 19 11.39 -4.65 -3.67
C ASP A 19 10.97 -4.54 -2.19
N PHE A 20 9.78 -5.07 -1.88
CA PHE A 20 9.32 -5.20 -0.50
C PHE A 20 8.72 -6.59 -0.30
N VAL A 21 9.28 -7.36 0.64
CA VAL A 21 8.77 -8.67 1.02
C VAL A 21 7.78 -8.46 2.16
N VAL A 22 6.56 -8.95 1.98
CA VAL A 22 5.53 -8.96 3.02
C VAL A 22 5.51 -10.33 3.67
N ASP A 23 5.77 -10.38 4.97
CA ASP A 23 5.65 -11.61 5.74
C ASP A 23 4.23 -11.83 6.30
N LYS A 24 3.98 -13.05 6.78
CA LYS A 24 2.69 -13.46 7.35
C LYS A 24 2.24 -12.56 8.50
N ASP A 25 3.15 -12.20 9.39
CA ASP A 25 2.78 -11.41 10.56
C ASP A 25 2.43 -9.97 10.18
N GLN A 26 3.09 -9.41 9.15
CA GLN A 26 2.73 -8.12 8.58
C GLN A 26 1.34 -8.15 7.94
N ILE A 27 0.99 -9.23 7.24
CA ILE A 27 -0.36 -9.42 6.68
C ILE A 27 -1.40 -9.36 7.79
N ILE A 28 -1.22 -10.19 8.84
CA ILE A 28 -2.18 -10.31 9.94
C ILE A 28 -2.29 -8.99 10.70
N ARG A 29 -1.15 -8.39 11.11
CA ARG A 29 -1.16 -7.12 11.87
C ARG A 29 -1.86 -5.99 11.12
N TYR A 30 -1.67 -5.90 9.80
CA TYR A 30 -2.38 -4.88 9.02
C TYR A 30 -3.88 -5.16 8.98
N ALA A 31 -4.27 -6.41 8.73
CA ALA A 31 -5.65 -6.82 8.63
C ALA A 31 -6.42 -6.61 9.95
N GLU A 32 -5.81 -6.90 11.10
CA GLU A 32 -6.40 -6.66 12.42
C GLU A 32 -6.84 -5.22 12.61
N GLN A 33 -6.09 -4.27 12.03
CA GLN A 33 -6.35 -2.84 12.19
C GLN A 33 -7.28 -2.28 11.11
N TRP A 34 -7.15 -2.73 9.86
CA TRP A 34 -7.71 -2.02 8.71
C TRP A 34 -8.68 -2.84 7.86
N ASP A 35 -8.53 -4.17 7.83
CA ASP A 35 -9.32 -5.04 6.95
C ASP A 35 -9.48 -6.44 7.58
N PRO A 36 -10.32 -6.59 8.61
CA PRO A 36 -10.38 -7.80 9.43
C PRO A 36 -11.21 -8.91 8.77
N GLN A 37 -11.08 -9.09 7.46
CA GLN A 37 -11.70 -10.23 6.78
C GLN A 37 -11.00 -11.53 7.21
N PRO A 38 -11.74 -12.62 7.51
CA PRO A 38 -11.16 -13.81 8.13
C PRO A 38 -9.99 -14.44 7.37
N PHE A 39 -10.00 -14.38 6.03
CA PHE A 39 -8.93 -14.93 5.18
C PHE A 39 -7.65 -14.07 5.14
N HIS A 40 -7.62 -12.94 5.83
CA HIS A 40 -6.41 -12.15 6.09
C HIS A 40 -5.82 -12.39 7.48
N LEU A 41 -6.57 -13.06 8.37
CA LEU A 41 -6.22 -13.20 9.79
C LEU A 41 -5.82 -14.63 10.15
N ASP A 42 -6.48 -15.61 9.56
CA ASP A 42 -6.31 -17.02 9.92
C ASP A 42 -6.03 -17.88 8.68
N GLU A 43 -4.93 -18.61 8.73
CA GLU A 43 -4.47 -19.45 7.62
C GLU A 43 -5.38 -20.66 7.38
N ALA A 44 -5.93 -21.27 8.43
CA ALA A 44 -6.86 -22.38 8.30
C ALA A 44 -8.17 -21.92 7.65
N VAL A 45 -8.69 -20.76 8.05
CA VAL A 45 -9.86 -20.15 7.41
C VAL A 45 -9.55 -19.78 5.96
N ALA A 46 -8.41 -19.15 5.70
CA ALA A 46 -7.98 -18.77 4.36
C ALA A 46 -7.85 -19.99 3.41
N ASN A 47 -7.40 -21.14 3.93
CA ASN A 47 -7.32 -22.39 3.17
C ASN A 47 -8.69 -22.93 2.73
N THR A 48 -9.75 -22.66 3.50
CA THR A 48 -11.12 -23.04 3.11
C THR A 48 -11.74 -22.08 2.10
N SER A 49 -11.22 -20.86 1.99
CA SER A 49 -11.69 -19.84 1.04
C SER A 49 -11.34 -20.17 -0.43
N ILE A 50 -11.74 -19.29 -1.35
CA ILE A 50 -11.34 -19.36 -2.77
C ILE A 50 -9.84 -19.12 -2.98
N PHE A 51 -9.17 -18.49 -2.01
CA PHE A 51 -7.76 -18.12 -2.13
C PHE A 51 -6.80 -19.26 -1.77
N LYS A 52 -7.29 -20.30 -1.08
CA LYS A 52 -6.51 -21.51 -0.70
C LYS A 52 -5.21 -21.21 0.04
N GLY A 53 -5.19 -20.13 0.81
CA GLY A 53 -4.04 -19.67 1.57
C GLY A 53 -4.22 -18.24 2.04
N LEU A 54 -3.40 -17.84 3.01
CA LEU A 54 -3.41 -16.48 3.54
C LEU A 54 -3.01 -15.49 2.44
N ILE A 55 -3.78 -14.41 2.31
CA ILE A 55 -3.49 -13.33 1.36
C ILE A 55 -3.41 -11.99 2.07
N ALA A 56 -2.60 -11.07 1.55
CA ALA A 56 -2.58 -9.69 2.01
C ALA A 56 -3.86 -8.95 1.61
N SER A 57 -4.33 -8.03 2.45
CA SER A 57 -5.38 -7.09 2.06
C SER A 57 -4.95 -6.23 0.87
N SER A 58 -5.89 -5.91 -0.02
CA SER A 58 -5.63 -5.02 -1.16
C SER A 58 -5.20 -3.62 -0.72
N THR A 59 -5.71 -3.10 0.39
CA THR A 59 -5.30 -1.79 0.91
C THR A 59 -3.87 -1.83 1.47
N HIS A 60 -3.46 -2.98 2.03
CA HIS A 60 -2.07 -3.20 2.44
C HIS A 60 -1.11 -3.17 1.25
N THR A 61 -1.44 -3.90 0.17
CA THR A 61 -0.58 -3.96 -1.02
C THR A 61 -0.53 -2.62 -1.74
N ILE A 62 -1.65 -1.88 -1.81
CA ILE A 62 -1.69 -0.51 -2.32
C ILE A 62 -0.80 0.41 -1.49
N ALA A 63 -0.88 0.36 -0.16
CA ALA A 63 -0.05 1.19 0.71
C ALA A 63 1.46 0.93 0.51
N ILE A 64 1.86 -0.33 0.36
CA ILE A 64 3.24 -0.71 0.05
C ILE A 64 3.65 -0.20 -1.34
N ALA A 65 2.78 -0.35 -2.35
CA ALA A 65 3.06 0.14 -3.70
C ALA A 65 3.26 1.66 -3.73
N PHE A 66 2.43 2.43 -3.02
CA PHE A 66 2.61 3.88 -2.89
C PHE A 66 3.90 4.26 -2.17
N ARG A 67 4.29 3.51 -1.12
CA ARG A 67 5.59 3.71 -0.47
C ARG A 67 6.74 3.51 -1.46
N LEU A 68 6.72 2.40 -2.21
CA LEU A 68 7.75 2.09 -3.21
C LEU A 68 7.77 3.10 -4.35
N LEU A 69 6.60 3.58 -4.78
CA LEU A 69 6.45 4.65 -5.77
C LEU A 69 7.10 5.94 -5.27
N ASN A 70 6.75 6.39 -4.06
CA ASN A 70 7.31 7.60 -3.46
C ASN A 70 8.83 7.51 -3.30
N GLN A 71 9.36 6.31 -3.01
CA GLN A 71 10.81 6.09 -2.97
C GLN A 71 11.45 6.17 -4.36
N ALA A 72 10.82 5.59 -5.38
CA ALA A 72 11.32 5.62 -6.76
C ALA A 72 11.27 7.03 -7.39
N TRP A 73 10.43 7.91 -6.85
CA TRP A 73 10.22 9.27 -7.33
C TRP A 73 10.51 10.32 -6.25
N ALA A 74 11.43 10.04 -5.32
CA ALA A 74 11.67 10.86 -4.14
C ALA A 74 12.15 12.30 -4.44
N ASP A 75 12.78 12.51 -5.60
CA ASP A 75 13.20 13.82 -6.15
C ASP A 75 12.05 14.66 -6.69
N LEU A 76 10.88 14.07 -6.97
CA LEU A 76 9.67 14.82 -7.31
C LEU A 76 8.88 15.12 -6.04
N PRO A 77 8.69 16.40 -5.66
CA PRO A 77 7.89 16.77 -4.51
C PRO A 77 6.40 16.71 -4.89
N VAL A 78 5.88 15.50 -5.05
CA VAL A 78 4.46 15.27 -5.29
C VAL A 78 3.73 15.29 -3.94
N VAL A 79 2.99 16.38 -3.69
CA VAL A 79 2.12 16.50 -2.52
C VAL A 79 0.68 16.22 -2.95
N GLY A 80 0.18 15.02 -2.64
CA GLY A 80 -1.23 14.66 -2.78
C GLY A 80 -1.85 14.49 -1.40
N GLY A 81 -2.59 15.48 -0.92
CA GLY A 81 -3.33 15.39 0.34
C GLY A 81 -4.01 16.69 0.72
N ALA A 82 -5.29 16.62 1.07
CA ALA A 82 -5.97 17.71 1.78
C ALA A 82 -5.64 17.55 3.27
N GLY A 83 -5.26 18.64 3.94
CA GLY A 83 -4.92 18.63 5.37
C GLY A 83 -6.03 17.99 6.21
N LEU A 84 -5.64 17.19 7.20
CA LEU A 84 -6.58 16.42 8.02
C LEU A 84 -6.60 16.95 9.45
N GLY A 85 -7.69 17.66 9.77
CA GLY A 85 -8.24 17.66 11.13
C GLY A 85 -8.84 16.29 11.47
N ARG A 86 -9.44 16.15 12.66
CA ARG A 86 -10.10 14.89 13.05
C ARG A 86 -11.34 14.66 12.19
N SER A 87 -11.29 13.66 11.31
CA SER A 87 -12.42 13.26 10.45
C SER A 87 -12.96 11.90 10.88
N LYS A 88 -14.29 11.77 11.01
CA LYS A 88 -14.96 10.47 11.12
C LYS A 88 -15.34 10.02 9.71
N ILE A 89 -14.85 8.85 9.30
CA ILE A 89 -15.22 8.20 8.04
C ILE A 89 -16.17 7.06 8.40
N SER A 90 -17.33 7.00 7.76
CA SER A 90 -18.30 5.90 7.91
C SER A 90 -18.89 5.56 6.56
N CYS A 91 -18.98 4.27 6.24
CA CYS A 91 -19.82 3.75 5.16
C CYS A 91 -21.19 3.35 5.76
N PRO A 92 -22.30 3.41 5.01
CA PRO A 92 -23.57 2.82 5.41
C PRO A 92 -23.47 1.29 5.57
#